data_AF-A0A935MTZ1-F1
#
_entry.id   AF-A0A935MTZ1-F1
#
_cell.length_a   1.000
_cell.length_b   1.000
_cell.length_c   1.000
_cell.angle_alpha   90.00
_cell.angle_beta   90.00
_cell.angle_gamma   90.00
#
_symmetry.space_group_name_H-M   'P 1'
#
loop_
_entity.id
_entity.type
_entity.pdbx_description
1 polymer ?
#
loop_
_entity_poly.entity_id
_entity_poly.type
_entity_poly.pdbx_seq_one_letter_code
_entity_poly.pdbx_strand_id
1 'polypeptide(L)'
;MSEETFLPRGTSAHTPDLNWSQVRETVLMLELSAVQIEAAMKDSNTSVEVLTESFTSMAGYMRMISDTVQTLPDTGEVGVAKQNLSGVSEHVSSMVNQAIIAFQFYDKLVQRLAHVGISMGDLSSLVGDNRRLYNPSEWVELQNKIKCKYSTREEIAMFEAVMNGVPVHEAVDKFMADMKEKSDDIELF
;
A
#
# COMPACT_ATOMS: atom_id res chain seq x y z
N MET A 1 -38.60 41.96 3.23
CA MET A 1 -39.68 40.95 3.31
C MET A 1 -39.67 40.21 2.00
N SER A 2 -38.98 39.07 1.96
CA SER A 2 -38.89 38.21 0.78
C SER A 2 -39.60 36.92 1.16
N GLU A 3 -40.77 36.68 0.58
CA GLU A 3 -41.55 35.46 0.78
C GLU A 3 -40.78 34.27 0.18
N GLU A 4 -40.25 33.41 1.04
CA GLU A 4 -39.86 32.06 0.67
C GLU A 4 -41.12 31.27 0.29
N THR A 5 -41.23 30.93 -0.98
CA THR A 5 -42.24 30.03 -1.51
C THR A 5 -42.04 28.63 -0.92
N PHE A 6 -42.84 28.30 0.09
CA PHE A 6 -43.01 26.95 0.60
C PHE A 6 -43.58 26.04 -0.51
N LEU A 7 -42.73 25.19 -1.08
CA LEU A 7 -43.17 24.08 -1.92
C LEU A 7 -43.79 22.98 -1.02
N PRO A 8 -44.99 22.46 -1.32
CA PRO A 8 -45.60 21.39 -0.54
C PRO A 8 -44.84 20.08 -0.73
N ARG A 9 -44.35 19.48 0.36
CA ARG A 9 -43.76 18.13 0.36
C ARG A 9 -44.86 17.06 0.41
N GLY A 10 -45.04 16.33 -0.69
CA GLY A 10 -45.90 15.13 -0.75
C GLY A 10 -45.30 13.92 -0.03
N THR A 11 -46.08 12.85 0.12
CA THR A 11 -45.70 11.59 0.82
C THR A 11 -44.47 10.92 0.20
N SER A 12 -43.51 10.54 1.04
CA SER A 12 -42.33 9.73 0.67
C SER A 12 -42.55 8.22 0.79
N ALA A 13 -43.78 7.77 1.00
CA ALA A 13 -44.12 6.34 1.06
C ALA A 13 -43.82 5.58 -0.25
N HIS A 14 -43.61 6.30 -1.36
CA HIS A 14 -43.13 5.79 -2.64
C HIS A 14 -41.78 6.36 -3.08
N THR A 15 -41.11 7.14 -2.22
CA THR A 15 -39.74 7.61 -2.43
C THR A 15 -38.87 7.14 -1.27
N PRO A 16 -38.52 5.84 -1.23
CA PRO A 16 -37.39 5.44 -0.44
C PRO A 16 -36.14 6.04 -1.10
N ASP A 17 -35.48 6.89 -0.33
CA ASP A 17 -34.04 6.87 -0.07
C ASP A 17 -33.18 8.04 -0.47
N LEU A 18 -32.22 8.35 0.42
CA LEU A 18 -30.99 9.04 0.10
C LEU A 18 -30.43 8.42 -1.18
N ASN A 19 -30.22 9.23 -2.23
CA ASN A 19 -29.96 8.79 -3.61
C ASN A 19 -28.90 7.66 -3.72
N TRP A 20 -29.31 6.40 -3.56
CA TRP A 20 -28.42 5.25 -3.75
C TRP A 20 -27.92 5.16 -5.20
N SER A 21 -28.63 5.77 -6.14
CA SER A 21 -28.13 6.03 -7.49
C SER A 21 -26.85 6.88 -7.48
N GLN A 22 -26.84 8.00 -6.75
CA GLN A 22 -25.66 8.87 -6.61
C GLN A 22 -24.54 8.17 -5.84
N VAL A 23 -24.88 7.40 -4.80
CA VAL A 23 -23.89 6.59 -4.06
C VAL A 23 -23.25 5.56 -5.00
N ARG A 24 -24.06 4.82 -5.77
CA ARG A 24 -23.59 3.84 -6.74
C ARG A 24 -22.69 4.46 -7.81
N GLU A 25 -23.10 5.59 -8.38
CA GLU A 25 -22.31 6.32 -9.38
C GLU A 25 -20.98 6.81 -8.78
N THR A 26 -21.00 7.32 -7.55
CA THR A 26 -19.79 7.77 -6.85
C THR A 26 -18.84 6.60 -6.56
N VAL A 27 -19.35 5.48 -6.04
CA VAL A 27 -18.55 4.28 -5.79
C VAL A 27 -17.92 3.76 -7.08
N LEU A 28 -18.68 3.74 -8.18
CA LEU A 28 -18.16 3.33 -9.49
C LEU A 28 -17.05 4.26 -10.01
N MET A 29 -17.20 5.57 -9.85
CA MET A 29 -16.16 6.54 -10.24
C MET A 29 -14.89 6.40 -9.39
N LEU A 30 -15.05 6.13 -8.10
CA LEU A 30 -13.93 5.91 -7.21
C LEU A 30 -13.23 4.56 -7.49
N GLU A 31 -14.00 3.51 -7.82
CA GLU A 31 -13.48 2.21 -8.27
C GLU A 31 -12.65 2.38 -9.56
N LEU A 32 -13.18 3.09 -10.55
CA LEU A 32 -12.45 3.42 -11.77
C LEU A 32 -11.15 4.15 -11.47
N SER A 33 -11.19 5.14 -10.58
CA SER A 33 -10.01 5.91 -10.18
C SER A 33 -8.95 5.03 -9.53
N ALA A 34 -9.34 4.12 -8.63
CA ALA A 34 -8.43 3.17 -8.00
C ALA A 34 -7.79 2.22 -9.02
N VAL A 35 -8.60 1.66 -9.94
CA VAL A 35 -8.12 0.78 -11.02
C VAL A 35 -7.19 1.52 -11.98
N GLN A 36 -7.45 2.80 -12.27
CA GLN A 36 -6.56 3.62 -13.09
C GLN A 36 -5.19 3.85 -12.44
N ILE A 37 -5.14 4.16 -11.14
CA ILE A 37 -3.87 4.29 -10.41
C ILE A 37 -3.16 2.92 -10.39
N GLU A 38 -3.89 1.82 -10.17
CA GLU A 38 -3.32 0.47 -10.18
C GLU A 38 -2.69 0.12 -11.54
N ALA A 39 -3.40 0.40 -12.63
CA ALA A 39 -2.90 0.19 -13.98
C ALA A 39 -1.66 1.03 -14.27
N ALA A 40 -1.64 2.30 -13.87
CA ALA A 40 -0.48 3.18 -14.02
C ALA A 40 0.74 2.68 -13.22
N MET A 41 0.51 2.16 -12.00
CA MET A 41 1.56 1.56 -11.19
C MET A 41 2.05 0.21 -11.74
N LYS A 42 1.16 -0.59 -12.34
CA LYS A 42 1.57 -1.84 -13.00
C LYS A 42 2.35 -1.59 -14.28
N ASP A 43 2.05 -0.51 -15.01
CA ASP A 43 2.83 -0.11 -16.19
C ASP A 43 4.28 0.25 -15.80
N SER A 44 4.48 0.86 -14.63
CA SER A 44 5.83 1.08 -14.09
C SER A 44 6.52 -0.19 -13.54
N ASN A 45 5.80 -1.32 -13.41
CA ASN A 45 6.35 -2.57 -12.86
C ASN A 45 7.49 -3.13 -13.72
N THR A 46 7.41 -3.04 -15.05
CA THR A 46 8.49 -3.50 -15.94
C THR A 46 9.80 -2.76 -15.68
N SER A 47 9.74 -1.46 -15.36
CA SER A 47 10.94 -0.68 -15.01
C SER A 47 11.49 -1.08 -13.65
N VAL A 48 10.63 -1.42 -12.69
CA VAL A 48 11.01 -1.86 -11.34
C VAL A 48 11.59 -3.28 -11.32
N GLU A 49 11.06 -4.19 -12.13
CA GLU A 49 11.61 -5.56 -12.29
C GLU A 49 13.05 -5.52 -12.81
N VAL A 50 13.32 -4.71 -13.84
CA VAL A 50 14.68 -4.52 -14.39
C VAL A 50 15.63 -3.96 -13.33
N LEU A 51 15.17 -3.02 -12.49
CA LEU A 51 15.97 -2.49 -11.39
C LEU A 51 16.26 -3.58 -10.35
N THR A 52 15.25 -4.35 -9.94
CA THR A 52 15.40 -5.45 -8.98
C THR A 52 16.41 -6.49 -9.48
N GLU A 53 16.34 -6.88 -10.75
CA GLU A 53 17.31 -7.80 -11.36
C GLU A 53 18.72 -7.19 -11.41
N SER A 54 18.83 -5.90 -11.75
CA SER A 54 20.10 -5.17 -11.78
C SER A 54 20.75 -5.10 -10.40
N PHE A 55 19.99 -4.79 -9.34
CA PHE A 55 20.49 -4.77 -7.97
C PHE A 55 20.85 -6.16 -7.45
N THR A 56 20.06 -7.18 -7.77
CA THR A 56 20.39 -8.57 -7.42
C THR A 56 21.70 -9.00 -8.08
N SER A 57 21.89 -8.64 -9.36
CA SER A 57 23.14 -8.90 -10.09
C SER A 57 24.31 -8.13 -9.49
N MET A 58 24.12 -6.85 -9.14
CA MET A 58 25.13 -6.03 -8.45
C MET A 58 25.55 -6.63 -7.11
N ALA A 59 24.60 -7.13 -6.30
CA ALA A 59 24.91 -7.84 -5.06
C ALA A 59 25.79 -9.08 -5.32
N GLY A 60 25.47 -9.85 -6.38
CA GLY A 60 26.26 -10.99 -6.82
C GLY A 60 27.69 -10.59 -7.22
N TYR A 61 27.83 -9.56 -8.06
CA TYR A 61 29.14 -9.04 -8.46
C TYR A 61 29.94 -8.51 -7.27
N MET A 62 29.32 -7.78 -6.34
CA MET A 62 30.00 -7.29 -5.13
C MET A 62 30.48 -8.41 -4.22
N ARG A 63 29.70 -9.49 -4.08
CA ARG A 63 30.14 -10.68 -3.34
C ARG A 63 31.38 -11.30 -3.98
N MET A 64 31.38 -11.49 -5.30
CA MET A 64 32.57 -12.00 -6.01
C MET A 64 33.80 -11.09 -5.88
N ILE A 65 33.60 -9.77 -5.93
CA ILE A 65 34.69 -8.80 -5.72
C ILE A 65 35.22 -8.90 -4.28
N SER A 66 34.34 -8.95 -3.29
CA SER A 66 34.72 -9.10 -1.89
C SER A 66 35.51 -10.39 -1.65
N ASP A 67 35.03 -11.52 -2.17
CA ASP A 67 35.72 -12.81 -2.11
C ASP A 67 37.12 -12.74 -2.74
N THR A 68 37.24 -12.09 -3.91
CA THR A 68 38.52 -11.92 -4.61
C THR A 68 39.47 -11.02 -3.81
N VAL A 69 38.98 -9.91 -3.27
CA VAL A 69 39.77 -8.99 -2.43
C VAL A 69 40.26 -9.70 -1.17
N GLN A 70 39.47 -10.60 -0.58
CA GLN A 70 39.89 -11.39 0.58
C GLN A 70 41.08 -12.31 0.29
N THR A 71 41.29 -12.74 -0.96
CA THR A 71 42.46 -13.55 -1.36
C THR A 71 43.76 -12.76 -1.44
N LEU A 72 43.70 -11.42 -1.42
CA LEU A 72 44.88 -10.57 -1.50
C LEU A 72 45.70 -10.62 -0.19
N PRO A 73 47.03 -10.47 -0.26
CA PRO A 73 47.90 -10.40 0.92
C PRO A 73 47.54 -9.24 1.85
N ASP A 74 47.62 -9.47 3.16
CA ASP A 74 47.35 -8.45 4.20
C ASP A 74 48.52 -7.50 4.47
N THR A 75 49.66 -7.66 3.79
CA THR A 75 50.90 -6.95 4.12
C THR A 75 51.37 -6.04 2.99
N GLY A 76 52.05 -4.95 3.36
CA GLY A 76 52.56 -3.95 2.41
C GLY A 76 51.47 -3.09 1.77
N GLU A 77 51.79 -2.44 0.66
CA GLU A 77 50.87 -1.56 -0.08
C GLU A 77 49.61 -2.32 -0.59
N VAL A 78 49.75 -3.62 -0.86
CA VAL A 78 48.64 -4.49 -1.27
C VAL A 78 47.65 -4.73 -0.13
N GLY A 79 48.12 -4.86 1.12
CA GLY A 79 47.25 -4.96 2.30
C GLY A 79 46.43 -3.69 2.55
N VAL A 80 47.02 -2.51 2.32
CA VAL A 80 46.29 -1.23 2.41
C VAL A 80 45.22 -1.12 1.30
N ALA A 81 45.55 -1.53 0.07
CA ALA A 81 44.59 -1.57 -1.02
C ALA A 81 43.44 -2.56 -0.76
N LYS A 82 43.75 -3.73 -0.19
CA LYS A 82 42.75 -4.71 0.26
C LYS A 82 41.78 -4.10 1.26
N GLN A 83 42.28 -3.45 2.31
CA GLN A 83 41.43 -2.86 3.35
C GLN A 83 40.49 -1.78 2.79
N ASN A 84 41.00 -0.92 1.90
CA ASN A 84 40.18 0.10 1.24
C ASN A 84 39.10 -0.52 0.33
N LEU A 85 39.46 -1.51 -0.48
CA LEU A 85 38.52 -2.19 -1.38
C LEU A 85 37.47 -2.99 -0.63
N SER A 86 37.83 -3.64 0.48
CA SER A 86 36.89 -4.32 1.37
C SER A 86 35.86 -3.35 1.91
N GLY A 87 36.28 -2.20 2.47
CA GLY A 87 35.34 -1.19 2.98
C GLY A 87 34.40 -0.62 1.91
N VAL A 88 34.91 -0.36 0.70
CA VAL A 88 34.07 0.08 -0.42
C VAL A 88 33.08 -1.01 -0.84
N SER A 89 33.51 -2.28 -0.90
CA SER A 89 32.65 -3.40 -1.30
C SER A 89 31.53 -3.65 -0.28
N GLU A 90 31.81 -3.53 1.02
CA GLU A 90 30.82 -3.63 2.09
C GLU A 90 29.79 -2.50 2.00
N HIS A 91 30.25 -1.26 1.80
CA HIS A 91 29.37 -0.12 1.64
C HIS A 91 28.45 -0.26 0.42
N VAL A 92 28.97 -0.66 -0.73
CA VAL A 92 28.15 -0.89 -1.94
C VAL A 92 27.18 -2.04 -1.72
N SER A 93 27.60 -3.13 -1.07
CA SER A 93 26.69 -4.24 -0.72
C SER A 93 25.53 -3.80 0.17
N SER A 94 25.79 -2.91 1.15
CA SER A 94 24.76 -2.33 2.01
C SER A 94 23.78 -1.46 1.22
N MET A 95 24.28 -0.58 0.34
CA MET A 95 23.43 0.25 -0.53
C MET A 95 22.53 -0.59 -1.45
N VAL A 96 23.07 -1.69 -2.00
CA VAL A 96 22.29 -2.61 -2.85
C VAL A 96 21.21 -3.30 -2.03
N ASN A 97 21.50 -3.74 -0.80
CA ASN A 97 20.50 -4.34 0.08
C ASN A 97 19.38 -3.35 0.43
N GLN A 98 19.72 -2.09 0.72
CA GLN A 98 18.74 -1.04 0.99
C GLN A 98 17.85 -0.77 -0.22
N ALA A 99 18.42 -0.77 -1.42
CA ALA A 99 17.65 -0.64 -2.66
C ALA A 99 16.67 -1.82 -2.85
N ILE A 100 17.11 -3.05 -2.58
CA ILE A 100 16.24 -4.25 -2.64
C ILE A 100 15.07 -4.11 -1.65
N ILE A 101 15.32 -3.67 -0.42
CA ILE A 101 14.26 -3.42 0.58
C ILE A 101 13.30 -2.33 0.08
N ALA A 102 13.80 -1.25 -0.53
CA ALA A 102 12.97 -0.20 -1.12
C ALA A 102 12.03 -0.74 -2.21
N PHE A 103 12.47 -1.68 -3.05
CA PHE A 103 11.60 -2.31 -4.04
C PHE A 103 10.54 -3.23 -3.42
N GLN A 104 10.83 -3.90 -2.31
CA GLN A 104 9.81 -4.64 -1.58
C GLN A 104 8.68 -3.73 -1.06
N PHE A 105 9.00 -2.48 -0.70
CA PHE A 105 7.96 -1.49 -0.35
C PHE A 105 7.13 -1.09 -1.57
N TYR A 106 7.75 -0.97 -2.74
CA TYR A 106 7.03 -0.73 -3.99
C TYR A 106 6.04 -1.86 -4.30
N ASP A 107 6.48 -3.13 -4.23
CA ASP A 107 5.60 -4.28 -4.47
C ASP A 107 4.41 -4.31 -3.48
N LYS A 108 4.68 -4.04 -2.21
CA LYS A 108 3.63 -3.92 -1.18
C LYS A 108 2.65 -2.79 -1.49
N LEU A 109 3.12 -1.66 -2.01
CA LEU A 109 2.26 -0.55 -2.40
C LEU A 109 1.33 -0.91 -3.56
N VAL A 110 1.87 -1.56 -4.60
CA VAL A 110 1.08 -2.06 -5.74
C VAL A 110 0.02 -3.05 -5.26
N GLN A 111 0.38 -3.98 -4.38
CA GLN A 111 -0.56 -4.95 -3.82
C GLN A 111 -1.68 -4.28 -3.00
N ARG A 112 -1.34 -3.31 -2.14
CA ARG A 112 -2.33 -2.56 -1.36
C ARG A 112 -3.32 -1.84 -2.27
N LEU A 113 -2.84 -1.25 -3.36
CA LEU A 113 -3.69 -0.55 -4.30
C LEU A 113 -4.64 -1.50 -5.05
N ALA A 114 -4.15 -2.68 -5.46
CA ALA A 114 -5.00 -3.72 -6.02
C ALA A 114 -6.10 -4.17 -5.04
N HIS A 115 -5.76 -4.31 -3.75
CA HIS A 115 -6.75 -4.63 -2.72
C HIS A 115 -7.82 -3.52 -2.56
N VAL A 116 -7.43 -2.24 -2.70
CA VAL A 116 -8.37 -1.12 -2.73
C VAL A 116 -9.32 -1.26 -3.93
N GLY A 117 -8.78 -1.41 -5.15
CA GLY A 117 -9.60 -1.58 -6.37
C GLY A 117 -10.64 -2.70 -6.24
N ILE A 118 -10.21 -3.90 -5.79
CA ILE A 118 -11.13 -5.03 -5.58
C ILE A 118 -12.19 -4.70 -4.51
N SER A 119 -11.80 -4.05 -3.41
CA SER A 119 -12.75 -3.70 -2.34
C SER A 119 -13.80 -2.69 -2.79
N MET A 120 -13.43 -1.81 -3.70
CA MET A 120 -14.35 -0.84 -4.31
C MET A 120 -15.30 -1.52 -5.29
N GLY A 121 -14.83 -2.51 -6.05
CA GLY A 121 -15.68 -3.36 -6.87
C GLY A 121 -16.67 -4.20 -6.05
N ASP A 122 -16.23 -4.76 -4.92
CA ASP A 122 -17.09 -5.47 -3.97
C ASP A 122 -18.19 -4.54 -3.41
N LEU A 123 -17.83 -3.30 -3.07
CA LEU A 123 -18.77 -2.27 -2.61
C LEU A 123 -19.73 -1.84 -3.74
N SER A 124 -19.22 -1.61 -4.95
CA SER A 124 -19.97 -1.26 -6.16
C SER A 124 -21.04 -2.32 -6.49
N SER A 125 -20.66 -3.59 -6.38
CA SER A 125 -21.56 -4.74 -6.52
C SER A 125 -22.65 -4.76 -5.45
N LEU A 126 -22.29 -4.51 -4.18
CA LEU A 126 -23.24 -4.50 -3.07
C LEU A 126 -24.27 -3.36 -3.22
N VAL A 127 -23.82 -2.14 -3.51
CA VAL A 127 -24.72 -0.99 -3.67
C VAL A 127 -25.54 -1.04 -4.96
N GLY A 128 -25.11 -1.83 -5.94
CA GLY A 128 -25.83 -2.07 -7.19
C GLY A 128 -27.01 -3.05 -7.07
N ASP A 129 -27.11 -3.81 -5.99
CA ASP A 129 -28.19 -4.79 -5.75
C ASP A 129 -29.11 -4.31 -4.62
N ASN A 130 -30.30 -3.81 -4.99
CA ASN A 130 -31.31 -3.34 -4.04
C ASN A 130 -31.67 -4.37 -2.96
N ARG A 131 -31.64 -5.67 -3.25
CA ARG A 131 -32.00 -6.69 -2.25
C ARG A 131 -30.90 -6.86 -1.21
N ARG A 132 -29.64 -6.80 -1.65
CA ARG A 132 -28.46 -6.97 -0.78
C ARG A 132 -28.15 -5.69 -0.01
N LEU A 133 -28.37 -4.54 -0.64
CA LEU A 133 -28.15 -3.21 -0.08
C LEU A 133 -28.85 -3.00 1.28
N TYR A 134 -30.10 -3.45 1.41
CA TYR A 134 -30.86 -3.31 2.66
C TYR A 134 -30.60 -4.43 3.67
N ASN A 135 -29.71 -5.38 3.39
CA ASN A 135 -29.39 -6.47 4.28
C ASN A 135 -28.11 -6.16 5.09
N PRO A 136 -28.20 -5.92 6.41
CA PRO A 136 -27.02 -5.64 7.24
C PRO A 136 -25.97 -6.75 7.22
N SER A 137 -26.34 -8.01 7.01
CA SER A 137 -25.38 -9.11 6.98
C SER A 137 -24.42 -9.00 5.80
N GLU A 138 -24.89 -8.51 4.64
CA GLU A 138 -24.07 -8.30 3.45
C GLU A 138 -23.00 -7.22 3.67
N TRP A 139 -23.32 -6.19 4.45
CA TRP A 139 -22.36 -5.15 4.84
C TRP A 139 -21.30 -5.68 5.80
N VAL A 140 -21.69 -6.51 6.77
CA VAL A 140 -20.74 -7.17 7.68
C VAL A 140 -19.82 -8.12 6.90
N GLU A 141 -20.37 -8.88 5.95
CA GLU A 141 -19.57 -9.73 5.06
C GLU A 141 -18.59 -8.92 4.21
N LEU A 142 -19.02 -7.78 3.66
CA LEU A 142 -18.13 -6.88 2.92
C LEU A 142 -17.00 -6.37 3.81
N GLN A 143 -17.30 -5.89 5.01
CA GLN A 143 -16.28 -5.44 5.97
C GLN A 143 -15.29 -6.56 6.32
N ASN A 144 -15.78 -7.78 6.54
CA ASN A 144 -14.91 -8.94 6.79
C ASN A 144 -14.02 -9.28 5.59
N LYS A 145 -14.56 -9.23 4.37
CA LYS A 145 -13.77 -9.42 3.14
C LYS A 145 -12.67 -8.38 2.99
N ILE A 146 -12.97 -7.11 3.26
CA ILE A 146 -11.98 -6.03 3.25
C ILE A 146 -10.93 -6.28 4.34
N LYS A 147 -11.36 -6.64 5.55
CA LYS A 147 -10.47 -6.93 6.67
C LYS A 147 -9.47 -8.06 6.36
N CYS A 148 -9.92 -9.13 5.72
CA CYS A 148 -9.07 -10.27 5.33
C CYS A 148 -7.99 -9.93 4.30
N LYS A 149 -8.10 -8.80 3.59
CA LYS A 149 -7.06 -8.34 2.64
C LYS A 149 -5.89 -7.66 3.36
N TYR A 150 -6.05 -7.24 4.60
CA TYR A 150 -4.95 -6.72 5.43
C TYR A 150 -4.12 -7.87 5.96
N SER A 151 -2.81 -7.78 5.80
CA SER A 151 -1.87 -8.86 6.14
C SER A 151 -1.06 -8.54 7.39
N THR A 152 -0.94 -7.26 7.76
CA THR A 152 -0.20 -6.83 8.94
C THR A 152 -1.13 -6.55 10.12
N ARG A 153 -0.62 -6.74 11.34
CA ARG A 153 -1.37 -6.46 12.57
C ARG A 153 -1.74 -4.99 12.67
N GLU A 154 -0.86 -4.13 12.20
CA GLU A 154 -1.01 -2.67 12.22
C GLU A 154 -2.15 -2.22 11.29
N GLU A 155 -2.24 -2.80 10.09
CA GLU A 155 -3.34 -2.54 9.16
C GLU A 155 -4.68 -3.02 9.72
N ILE A 156 -4.72 -4.20 10.34
CA ILE A 156 -5.94 -4.73 10.97
C ILE A 156 -6.37 -3.83 12.13
N ALA A 157 -5.42 -3.39 12.97
CA ALA A 157 -5.70 -2.49 14.08
C ALA A 157 -6.22 -1.12 13.60
N MET A 158 -5.65 -0.58 12.52
CA MET A 158 -6.13 0.65 11.87
C MET A 158 -7.58 0.47 11.39
N PHE A 159 -7.87 -0.63 10.68
CA PHE A 159 -9.23 -0.92 10.22
C PHE A 159 -10.22 -1.05 11.37
N GLU A 160 -9.88 -1.81 12.42
CA GLU A 160 -10.73 -1.97 13.61
C GLU A 160 -10.95 -0.64 14.33
N ALA A 161 -9.93 0.22 14.44
CA ALA A 161 -10.07 1.54 15.02
C ALA A 161 -11.12 2.38 14.28
N VAL A 162 -11.06 2.40 12.94
CA VAL A 162 -12.05 3.11 12.11
C VAL A 162 -13.44 2.50 12.29
N MET A 163 -13.57 1.18 12.30
CA MET A 163 -14.86 0.51 12.51
C MET A 163 -15.46 0.80 13.90
N ASN A 164 -14.62 1.07 14.90
CA ASN A 164 -15.02 1.45 16.26
C ASN A 164 -15.27 2.96 16.43
N GLY A 165 -15.21 3.75 15.35
CA GLY A 165 -15.55 5.18 15.35
C GLY A 165 -14.38 6.13 15.53
N VAL A 166 -13.13 5.64 15.51
CA VAL A 166 -11.95 6.53 15.44
C VAL A 166 -11.96 7.24 14.09
N PRO A 167 -11.76 8.57 14.04
CA PRO A 167 -11.64 9.29 12.78
C PRO A 167 -10.57 8.69 11.86
N VAL A 168 -10.86 8.58 10.56
CA VAL A 168 -9.96 7.93 9.59
C VAL A 168 -8.56 8.54 9.59
N HIS A 169 -8.46 9.87 9.63
CA HIS A 169 -7.17 10.56 9.64
C HIS A 169 -6.35 10.22 10.88
N GLU A 170 -6.97 10.18 12.07
CA GLU A 170 -6.32 9.84 13.33
C GLU A 170 -5.84 8.37 13.34
N ALA A 171 -6.66 7.45 12.83
CA ALA A 171 -6.28 6.04 12.71
C ALA A 171 -5.09 5.85 11.76
N VAL A 172 -5.05 6.60 10.65
CA VAL A 172 -3.94 6.57 9.69
C VAL A 172 -2.69 7.22 10.28
N ASP A 173 -2.80 8.36 10.96
CA ASP A 173 -1.66 9.04 11.59
C ASP A 173 -0.99 8.14 12.63
N LYS A 174 -1.79 7.45 13.45
CA LYS A 174 -1.29 6.45 14.40
C LYS A 174 -0.60 5.28 13.70
N PHE A 175 -1.20 4.75 12.63
CA PHE A 175 -0.60 3.69 11.83
C PHE A 175 0.76 4.11 11.25
N MET A 176 0.86 5.34 10.74
CA MET A 176 2.11 5.88 10.18
C MET A 176 3.18 6.09 11.26
N ALA A 177 2.78 6.53 12.47
CA ALA A 177 3.69 6.65 13.60
C ALA A 177 4.26 5.28 14.01
N ASP A 178 3.40 4.26 14.16
CA ASP A 178 3.80 2.90 14.51
C ASP A 178 4.69 2.25 13.44
N MET A 179 4.46 2.55 12.16
CA MET A 179 5.31 2.09 11.05
C MET A 179 6.70 2.75 11.08
N LYS A 180 6.78 4.02 11.47
CA LYS A 180 8.04 4.77 11.52
C LYS A 180 8.94 4.31 12.66
N GLU A 181 8.40 4.07 13.85
CA GLU A 181 9.17 3.52 14.98
C GLU A 181 9.80 2.16 14.63
N LYS A 182 9.09 1.31 13.88
CA LYS A 182 9.64 0.02 13.41
C LYS A 182 10.67 0.12 12.29
N SER A 183 10.63 1.20 11.49
CA SER A 183 11.61 1.43 10.44
C SER A 183 12.95 1.88 11.03
N ASP A 184 12.92 2.76 12.04
CA ASP A 184 14.12 3.21 12.75
C ASP A 184 14.82 2.05 13.49
N ASP A 185 14.08 1.04 13.97
CA ASP A 185 14.65 -0.17 14.57
C ASP A 185 15.41 -1.07 13.56
N ILE A 186 15.15 -0.93 12.25
CA ILE A 186 15.88 -1.63 11.19
C ILE A 186 17.14 -0.85 10.76
N GLU A 187 17.24 0.44 11.07
CA GLU A 187 18.39 1.31 10.76
C GLU A 187 19.53 1.27 11.81
N LEU A 188 19.48 0.34 12.78
CA LEU A 188 20.41 0.30 13.91
C LEU A 188 21.29 -0.97 14.03
N PHE A 189 21.47 -1.71 12.93
CA PHE A 189 22.41 -2.85 12.86
C PHE A 189 23.28 -2.84 11.60
#